data_AF-A0A2D7HL96-F1
#
_entry.id   AF-A0A2D7HL96-F1
#
_cell.length_a   1.000
_cell.length_b   1.000
_cell.length_c   1.000
_cell.angle_alpha   90.00
_cell.angle_beta   90.00
_cell.angle_gamma   90.00
#
_symmetry.space_group_name_H-M   'P 1'
#
loop_
_entity.id
_entity.type
_entity.pdbx_description
1 polymer ?
#
loop_
_entity_poly.entity_id
_entity_poly.type
_entity_poly.pdbx_seq_one_letter_code
_entity_poly.pdbx_strand_id
1 'polypeptide(L)'
;MRAFVIDDSKPVRSILAKMLQTMDFETTEAGDGKQALELLTDQTKPDVFVVNWNMPILNGLQFIKTVKADFKYSGIPVLVVSGETKKSTKAKAANAGASAFLSKPVTLATLRTTLVKLSVLPSVTDTALPQQPLANPVTPSIPKLTQASPTENRGPTHHASRTTNPSTSHNEVKILEDKAAENSSAAKTRVFIVDDSVVVRGIVSKMLQQDGEIDVVNTAADGVIALAKLERCEVDVILLDIEMPRMNGLQVLKKLREMRNRTPVVMFSSLTQRGASETIEALMLGAKDYVMKPGGAFMTDANEGKRAILEELIPKVKQAASKTRTGLAASNTTTPALTTTNPTPAKRARKIDAVVIGVSTGGPQALARLIPKLGRDFPVPVLIVQHMPADFTKHLSDRLTMECGFPVSEAVHGQKLEAGSFVVAPGGYHLSVKRFASKVIVALNDGPAVNACKPSADVLFKSAAKAYAGSVLGVVLTGMGSDGTAGANAIKAAGGSTVVQDEDSSVVWGMPGSVVRHGAAEQMVPIDELASEILKRAWKQRIRNTSSNSSVSEASSK
;
A
#
# COMPACT_ATOMS: atom_id res chain seq x y z
N MET A 1 -11.75 -9.88 37.88
CA MET A 1 -12.15 -8.47 38.13
C MET A 1 -13.34 -8.12 37.25
N ARG A 2 -14.06 -7.06 37.52
CA ARG A 2 -15.23 -6.63 36.74
C ARG A 2 -14.96 -5.28 36.07
N ALA A 3 -15.19 -5.18 34.77
CA ALA A 3 -15.10 -3.92 34.04
C ALA A 3 -16.46 -3.57 33.43
N PHE A 4 -16.81 -2.29 33.47
CA PHE A 4 -18.02 -1.79 32.83
C PHE A 4 -17.62 -0.93 31.63
N VAL A 5 -17.92 -1.42 30.42
CA VAL A 5 -17.62 -0.75 29.15
C VAL A 5 -18.85 0.00 28.64
N ILE A 6 -18.70 1.30 28.44
CA ILE A 6 -19.79 2.20 28.05
C ILE A 6 -19.37 2.94 26.78
N ASP A 7 -19.94 2.58 25.64
CA ASP A 7 -19.64 3.18 24.33
C ASP A 7 -20.83 2.97 23.40
N ASP A 8 -21.27 4.00 22.70
CA ASP A 8 -22.41 4.01 21.77
C ASP A 8 -22.15 3.23 20.48
N SER A 9 -20.87 3.07 20.12
CA SER A 9 -20.47 2.18 19.05
C SER A 9 -20.41 0.73 19.55
N LYS A 10 -21.44 -0.06 19.22
CA LYS A 10 -21.46 -1.51 19.49
C LYS A 10 -20.17 -2.24 19.07
N PRO A 11 -19.58 -1.96 17.89
CA PRO A 11 -18.27 -2.53 17.54
C PRO A 11 -17.14 -2.15 18.50
N VAL A 12 -17.01 -0.87 18.87
CA VAL A 12 -15.95 -0.39 19.79
C VAL A 12 -16.14 -1.02 21.17
N ARG A 13 -17.38 -1.04 21.66
CA ARG A 13 -17.74 -1.61 22.95
C ARG A 13 -17.39 -3.09 23.04
N SER A 14 -17.77 -3.89 22.04
CA SER A 14 -17.42 -5.32 22.00
C SER A 14 -15.91 -5.57 21.85
N ILE A 15 -15.17 -4.67 21.19
CA ILE A 15 -13.71 -4.75 21.11
C ILE A 15 -13.06 -4.48 22.46
N LEU A 16 -13.45 -3.40 23.13
CA LEU A 16 -12.94 -3.05 24.46
C LEU A 16 -13.27 -4.16 25.47
N ALA A 17 -14.50 -4.70 25.43
CA ALA A 17 -14.90 -5.83 26.26
C ALA A 17 -14.01 -7.05 26.01
N LYS A 18 -13.78 -7.45 24.75
CA LYS A 18 -12.87 -8.56 24.42
C LYS A 18 -11.44 -8.32 24.90
N MET A 19 -10.90 -7.11 24.74
CA MET A 19 -9.56 -6.77 25.25
C MET A 19 -9.49 -6.95 26.76
N LEU A 20 -10.51 -6.51 27.50
CA LEU A 20 -10.58 -6.67 28.94
C LEU A 20 -10.74 -8.15 29.35
N GLN A 21 -11.55 -8.93 28.63
CA GLN A 21 -11.68 -10.37 28.85
C GLN A 21 -10.36 -11.13 28.66
N THR A 22 -9.52 -10.73 27.71
CA THR A 22 -8.16 -11.32 27.58
C THR A 22 -7.22 -11.00 28.75
N MET A 23 -7.64 -10.11 29.64
CA MET A 23 -6.96 -9.75 30.89
C MET A 23 -7.77 -10.19 32.12
N ASP A 24 -8.60 -11.22 31.98
CA ASP A 24 -9.41 -11.84 33.04
C ASP A 24 -10.42 -10.90 33.73
N PHE A 25 -10.96 -9.95 32.96
CA PHE A 25 -12.13 -9.18 33.38
C PHE A 25 -13.43 -9.85 32.92
N GLU A 26 -14.38 -9.95 33.82
CA GLU A 26 -15.79 -10.05 33.48
C GLU A 26 -16.29 -8.67 33.03
N THR A 27 -17.04 -8.61 31.94
CA THR A 27 -17.41 -7.34 31.31
C THR A 27 -18.92 -7.15 31.24
N THR A 28 -19.38 -6.01 31.74
CA THR A 28 -20.75 -5.51 31.51
C THR A 28 -20.69 -4.41 30.44
N GLU A 29 -21.63 -4.40 29.52
CA GLU A 29 -21.67 -3.46 28.38
C GLU A 29 -22.91 -2.56 28.42
N ALA A 30 -22.75 -1.28 28.11
CA ALA A 30 -23.85 -0.33 27.88
C ALA A 30 -23.57 0.59 26.67
N GLY A 31 -24.61 0.94 25.92
CA GLY A 31 -24.56 1.81 24.75
C GLY A 31 -24.53 3.29 25.07
N ASP A 32 -24.93 3.71 26.27
CA ASP A 32 -24.88 5.10 26.69
C ASP A 32 -24.84 5.18 28.22
N GLY A 33 -24.62 6.39 28.74
CA GLY A 33 -24.52 6.60 30.18
C GLY A 33 -25.82 6.39 30.95
N LYS A 34 -26.99 6.51 30.33
CA LYS A 34 -28.28 6.28 31.00
C LYS A 34 -28.50 4.78 31.18
N GLN A 35 -28.31 4.00 30.11
CA GLN A 35 -28.35 2.55 30.17
C GLN A 35 -27.32 2.00 31.18
N ALA A 36 -26.12 2.60 31.23
CA ALA A 36 -25.11 2.21 32.21
C ALA A 36 -25.58 2.40 33.66
N LEU A 37 -26.23 3.53 33.97
CA LEU A 37 -26.76 3.80 35.31
C LEU A 37 -27.92 2.85 35.67
N GLU A 38 -28.77 2.48 34.72
CA GLU A 38 -29.87 1.51 34.94
C GLU A 38 -29.36 0.09 35.22
N LEU A 39 -28.23 -0.29 34.62
CA LEU A 39 -27.58 -1.59 34.80
C LEU A 39 -26.67 -1.67 36.05
N LEU A 40 -26.39 -0.53 36.70
CA LEU A 40 -25.62 -0.49 37.94
C LEU A 40 -26.48 -0.96 39.12
N THR A 41 -26.10 -2.11 39.67
CA THR A 41 -26.67 -2.71 40.88
C THR A 41 -25.53 -3.11 41.80
N ASP A 42 -25.83 -3.39 43.08
CA ASP A 42 -24.80 -3.86 44.02
C ASP A 42 -24.14 -5.19 43.56
N GLN A 43 -24.85 -6.00 42.75
CA GLN A 43 -24.32 -7.23 42.15
C GLN A 43 -23.44 -7.00 40.90
N THR A 44 -23.62 -5.88 40.20
CA THR A 44 -22.89 -5.55 38.96
C THR A 44 -21.81 -4.48 39.14
N LYS A 45 -21.43 -4.18 40.40
CA LYS A 45 -20.42 -3.17 40.75
C LYS A 45 -19.05 -3.44 40.09
N PRO A 46 -18.54 -2.58 39.21
CA PRO A 46 -17.26 -2.83 38.56
C PRO A 46 -16.05 -2.39 39.40
N ASP A 47 -14.88 -2.93 39.08
CA ASP A 47 -13.58 -2.49 39.57
C ASP A 47 -13.01 -1.33 38.72
N VAL A 48 -13.51 -1.15 37.49
CA VAL A 48 -13.17 -0.03 36.61
C VAL A 48 -14.30 0.30 35.64
N PHE A 49 -14.53 1.59 35.40
CA PHE A 49 -15.37 2.07 34.30
C PHE A 49 -14.50 2.43 33.10
N VAL A 50 -14.87 1.96 31.91
CA VAL A 50 -14.25 2.34 30.63
C VAL A 50 -15.30 3.06 29.80
N VAL A 51 -15.17 4.39 29.67
CA VAL A 51 -16.28 5.26 29.25
C VAL A 51 -15.90 6.07 28.01
N ASN A 52 -16.70 5.99 26.95
CA ASN A 52 -16.58 6.86 25.80
C ASN A 52 -16.94 8.31 26.19
N TRP A 53 -16.10 9.27 25.79
CA TRP A 53 -16.32 10.68 26.14
C TRP A 53 -17.59 11.26 25.49
N ASN A 54 -17.79 10.98 24.20
CA ASN A 54 -18.91 11.48 23.41
C ASN A 54 -19.88 10.33 23.16
N MET A 55 -21.05 10.38 23.80
CA MET A 55 -22.15 9.43 23.64
C MET A 55 -23.49 10.19 23.62
N PRO A 56 -24.51 9.72 22.91
CA PRO A 56 -25.85 10.29 22.93
C PRO A 56 -26.54 10.07 24.30
N ILE A 57 -27.64 10.78 24.54
CA ILE A 57 -28.48 10.72 25.75
C ILE A 57 -27.76 11.21 27.01
N LEU A 58 -26.81 10.44 27.54
CA LEU A 58 -26.01 10.80 28.70
C LEU A 58 -24.53 10.57 28.36
N ASN A 59 -23.81 11.67 28.13
CA ASN A 59 -22.44 11.62 27.65
C ASN A 59 -21.44 11.28 28.77
N GLY A 60 -20.18 11.02 28.40
CA GLY A 60 -19.14 10.60 29.35
C GLY A 60 -18.92 11.60 30.49
N LEU A 61 -18.97 12.91 30.22
CA LEU A 61 -18.83 13.93 31.27
C LEU A 61 -19.97 13.88 32.29
N GLN A 62 -21.21 13.76 31.82
CA GLN A 62 -22.39 13.64 32.69
C GLN A 62 -22.32 12.34 33.49
N PHE A 63 -21.95 11.23 32.85
CA PHE A 63 -21.80 9.93 33.51
C PHE A 63 -20.78 9.99 34.65
N ILE A 64 -19.58 10.51 34.37
CA ILE A 64 -18.50 10.64 35.36
C ILE A 64 -18.99 11.45 36.56
N LYS A 65 -19.62 12.61 36.33
CA LYS A 65 -20.16 13.44 37.42
C LYS A 65 -21.19 12.69 38.26
N THR A 66 -22.08 11.94 37.63
CA THR A 66 -23.12 11.17 38.34
C THR A 66 -22.49 10.07 39.21
N VAL A 67 -21.59 9.24 38.66
CA VAL A 67 -20.97 8.15 39.46
C VAL A 67 -19.99 8.66 40.51
N LYS A 68 -19.39 9.84 40.31
CA LYS A 68 -18.50 10.47 41.30
C LYS A 68 -19.26 11.16 42.43
N ALA A 69 -20.51 11.58 42.19
CA ALA A 69 -21.38 12.15 43.22
C ALA A 69 -22.03 11.06 44.11
N ASP A 70 -22.14 9.82 43.63
CA ASP A 70 -22.66 8.69 44.40
C ASP A 70 -21.54 8.03 45.23
N PHE A 71 -21.66 8.05 46.55
CA PHE A 71 -20.69 7.45 47.48
C PHE A 71 -20.45 5.95 47.21
N LYS A 72 -21.41 5.24 46.63
CA LYS A 72 -21.25 3.81 46.28
C LYS A 72 -20.21 3.58 45.18
N TYR A 73 -20.06 4.53 44.26
CA TYR A 73 -19.26 4.39 43.03
C TYR A 73 -18.11 5.40 42.94
N SER A 74 -18.07 6.42 43.79
CA SER A 74 -17.10 7.51 43.74
C SER A 74 -15.64 7.05 43.82
N GLY A 75 -15.37 5.96 44.53
CA GLY A 75 -14.05 5.35 44.65
C GLY A 75 -13.59 4.51 43.45
N ILE A 76 -14.49 4.16 42.52
CA ILE A 76 -14.15 3.31 41.36
C ILE A 76 -13.41 4.14 40.30
N PRO A 77 -12.27 3.68 39.77
CA PRO A 77 -11.54 4.41 38.74
C PRO A 77 -12.34 4.50 37.44
N VAL A 78 -12.28 5.68 36.80
CA VAL A 78 -12.94 5.92 35.51
C VAL A 78 -11.88 6.21 34.44
N LEU A 79 -11.75 5.30 33.48
CA LEU A 79 -10.92 5.43 32.31
C LEU A 79 -11.74 6.01 31.16
N VAL A 80 -11.42 7.24 30.76
CA VAL A 80 -12.06 7.88 29.61
C VAL A 80 -11.38 7.45 28.32
N VAL A 81 -12.17 7.05 27.34
CA VAL A 81 -11.72 6.73 25.98
C VAL A 81 -12.33 7.74 25.02
N SER A 82 -11.51 8.43 24.22
CA SER A 82 -12.00 9.47 23.30
C SER A 82 -11.21 9.55 22.00
N GLY A 83 -11.90 9.85 20.89
CA GLY A 83 -11.24 10.18 19.62
C GLY A 83 -10.66 11.59 19.57
N GLU A 84 -11.01 12.46 20.52
CA GLU A 84 -10.55 13.85 20.53
C GLU A 84 -9.27 14.03 21.36
N THR A 85 -8.24 14.62 20.74
CA THR A 85 -6.92 14.83 21.36
C THR A 85 -6.72 16.23 21.96
N LYS A 86 -7.74 17.10 21.90
CA LYS A 86 -7.65 18.48 22.42
C LYS A 86 -7.33 18.48 23.92
N LYS A 87 -6.35 19.31 24.32
CA LYS A 87 -5.95 19.50 25.73
C LYS A 87 -7.14 19.91 26.62
N SER A 88 -8.08 20.68 26.09
CA SER A 88 -9.29 21.11 26.80
C SER A 88 -10.21 19.95 27.21
N THR A 89 -10.31 18.91 26.38
CA THR A 89 -11.15 17.72 26.66
C THR A 89 -10.56 16.88 27.80
N LYS A 90 -9.24 16.67 27.79
CA LYS A 90 -8.53 15.96 28.87
C LYS A 90 -8.66 16.69 30.21
N ALA A 91 -8.53 18.02 30.21
CA ALA A 91 -8.70 18.84 31.41
C ALA A 91 -10.14 18.76 31.97
N LYS A 92 -11.16 18.81 31.10
CA LYS A 92 -12.56 18.64 31.51
C LYS A 92 -12.83 17.27 32.12
N ALA A 93 -12.25 16.21 31.55
CA ALA A 93 -12.39 14.85 32.08
C ALA A 93 -11.75 14.70 33.46
N ALA A 94 -10.52 15.18 33.63
CA ALA A 94 -9.82 15.15 34.91
C ALA A 94 -10.58 15.93 35.99
N ASN A 95 -11.04 17.15 35.67
CA ASN A 95 -11.82 17.99 36.59
C ASN A 95 -13.16 17.36 36.98
N ALA A 96 -13.72 16.47 36.17
CA ALA A 96 -14.93 15.73 36.49
C ALA A 96 -14.69 14.50 37.37
N GLY A 97 -13.42 14.09 37.56
CA GLY A 97 -13.05 12.92 38.37
C GLY A 97 -12.64 11.69 37.55
N ALA A 98 -12.30 11.84 36.27
CA ALA A 98 -11.69 10.76 35.49
C ALA A 98 -10.28 10.43 36.02
N SER A 99 -9.98 9.13 36.15
CA SER A 99 -8.72 8.64 36.70
C SER A 99 -7.62 8.56 35.64
N ALA A 100 -7.99 8.28 34.39
CA ALA A 100 -7.06 8.30 33.25
C ALA A 100 -7.79 8.56 31.94
N PHE A 101 -7.02 8.82 30.89
CA PHE A 101 -7.52 9.11 29.55
C PHE A 101 -6.72 8.34 28.50
N LEU A 102 -7.43 7.69 27.59
CA LEU A 102 -6.86 7.04 26.40
C LEU A 102 -7.47 7.66 25.13
N SER A 103 -6.59 7.98 24.18
CA SER A 103 -7.01 8.37 22.84
C SER A 103 -7.34 7.13 22.00
N LYS A 104 -8.46 7.15 21.28
CA LYS A 104 -8.76 6.17 20.24
C LYS A 104 -7.75 6.35 19.07
N PRO A 105 -7.26 5.27 18.43
CA PRO A 105 -7.59 3.87 18.70
C PRO A 105 -6.90 3.33 19.97
N VAL A 106 -7.66 2.58 20.78
CA VAL A 106 -7.13 1.90 21.98
C VAL A 106 -6.52 0.57 21.57
N THR A 107 -5.30 0.29 22.02
CA THR A 107 -4.61 -1.00 21.81
C THR A 107 -4.56 -1.78 23.12
N LEU A 108 -4.40 -3.11 23.05
CA LEU A 108 -4.28 -3.95 24.24
C LEU A 108 -3.13 -3.50 25.15
N ALA A 109 -1.99 -3.09 24.55
CA ALA A 109 -0.83 -2.60 25.28
C ALA A 109 -1.10 -1.28 26.02
N THR A 110 -1.73 -0.30 25.35
CA THR A 110 -2.04 1.01 25.96
C THR A 110 -3.13 0.89 27.03
N LEU A 111 -4.13 0.04 26.81
CA LEU A 111 -5.16 -0.30 27.79
C LEU A 111 -4.55 -0.97 29.02
N ARG A 112 -3.76 -2.05 28.84
CA ARG A 112 -3.11 -2.78 29.93
C ARG A 112 -2.20 -1.86 30.76
N THR A 113 -1.35 -1.08 30.09
CA THR A 113 -0.43 -0.15 30.76
C THR A 113 -1.19 0.87 31.61
N THR A 114 -2.35 1.33 31.14
CA THR A 114 -3.17 2.31 31.85
C THR A 114 -3.88 1.68 33.05
N LEU A 115 -4.41 0.46 32.90
CA LEU A 115 -5.02 -0.29 34.00
C LEU A 115 -4.03 -0.65 35.11
N VAL A 116 -2.76 -0.94 34.77
CA VAL A 116 -1.69 -1.11 35.76
C VAL A 116 -1.40 0.22 36.47
N LYS A 117 -1.32 1.34 35.75
CA LYS A 117 -1.13 2.68 36.37
C LYS A 117 -2.28 3.09 37.29
N LEU A 118 -3.48 2.61 37.01
CA LEU A 118 -4.66 2.82 37.85
C LEU A 118 -4.74 1.85 39.03
N SER A 119 -3.74 0.98 39.21
CA SER A 119 -3.72 -0.09 40.23
C SER A 119 -4.92 -1.04 40.14
N VAL A 120 -5.54 -1.13 38.96
CA VAL A 120 -6.61 -2.09 38.69
C VAL A 120 -5.98 -3.45 38.37
N LEU A 121 -4.94 -3.47 37.54
CA LEU A 121 -4.13 -4.67 37.28
C LEU A 121 -2.85 -4.68 38.12
N PRO A 122 -2.36 -5.86 38.57
CA PRO A 122 -1.08 -5.96 39.23
C PRO A 122 0.06 -5.56 38.29
N SER A 123 1.03 -4.82 38.81
CA SER A 123 2.32 -4.58 38.16
C SER A 123 3.05 -5.91 38.06
N VAL A 124 3.32 -6.38 36.84
CA VAL A 124 4.18 -7.55 36.65
C VAL A 124 5.60 -7.13 37.02
N THR A 125 6.05 -7.46 38.22
CA THR A 125 7.48 -7.58 38.50
C THR A 125 7.99 -8.82 37.79
N ASP A 126 9.07 -8.63 37.03
CA ASP A 126 9.79 -9.64 36.27
C ASP A 126 9.95 -10.93 37.09
N THR A 127 9.07 -11.90 36.83
CA THR A 127 9.11 -13.23 37.42
C THR A 127 9.34 -14.18 36.27
N ALA A 128 10.50 -14.83 36.34
CA ALA A 128 11.07 -15.71 35.35
C ALA A 128 10.03 -16.63 34.69
N LEU A 129 10.09 -16.70 33.37
CA LEU A 129 9.39 -17.69 32.55
C LEU A 129 9.54 -19.09 33.18
N PRO A 130 8.43 -19.85 33.38
CA PRO A 130 8.54 -21.24 33.78
C PRO A 130 9.24 -22.02 32.66
N GLN A 131 10.38 -22.63 32.97
CA GLN A 131 11.02 -23.56 32.04
C GLN A 131 10.10 -24.78 31.87
N GLN A 132 9.68 -25.04 30.63
CA GLN A 132 9.04 -26.31 30.29
C GLN A 132 10.07 -27.46 30.36
N PRO A 133 9.69 -28.67 30.83
CA PRO A 133 10.60 -29.80 30.84
C PRO A 133 10.93 -30.25 29.41
N LEU A 134 12.20 -30.54 29.15
CA LEU A 134 12.64 -31.16 27.90
C LEU A 134 11.88 -32.47 27.66
N ALA A 135 11.12 -32.54 26.58
CA ALA A 135 10.63 -33.80 26.03
C ALA A 135 11.76 -34.51 25.28
N ASN A 136 12.01 -35.77 25.64
CA ASN A 136 12.99 -36.65 25.00
C ASN A 136 12.70 -36.86 23.49
N PRO A 137 13.74 -37.06 22.65
CA PRO A 137 13.55 -37.25 21.22
C PRO A 137 12.96 -38.63 20.91
N VAL A 138 11.84 -38.64 20.19
CA VAL A 138 11.26 -39.85 19.59
C VAL A 138 11.89 -40.08 18.22
N THR A 139 12.56 -41.21 18.06
CA THR A 139 13.11 -41.72 16.79
C THR A 139 11.97 -42.22 15.89
N PRO A 140 11.95 -41.92 14.57
CA PRO A 140 10.93 -42.46 13.67
C PRO A 140 11.29 -43.87 13.18
N SER A 141 10.42 -44.84 13.47
CA SER A 141 10.48 -46.20 12.94
C SER A 141 9.80 -46.28 11.57
N ILE A 142 10.52 -46.81 10.58
CA ILE A 142 10.05 -47.07 9.20
C ILE A 142 9.21 -48.36 9.17
N PRO A 143 7.99 -48.38 8.59
CA PRO A 143 7.27 -49.64 8.36
C PRO A 143 7.80 -50.38 7.13
N LYS A 144 8.07 -51.68 7.29
CA LYS A 144 8.46 -52.63 6.23
C LYS A 144 7.30 -52.93 5.27
N LEU A 145 7.63 -53.00 3.98
CA LEU A 145 6.85 -53.64 2.92
C LEU A 145 6.54 -55.11 3.27
N THR A 146 5.27 -55.50 3.16
CA THR A 146 4.86 -56.90 3.01
C THR A 146 4.28 -57.15 1.62
N GLN A 147 4.79 -58.21 1.01
CA GLN A 147 4.50 -58.67 -0.35
C GLN A 147 3.07 -59.21 -0.48
N ALA A 148 2.43 -58.95 -1.61
CA ALA A 148 1.25 -59.66 -2.08
C ALA A 148 1.64 -60.55 -3.27
N SER A 149 1.08 -61.76 -3.32
CA SER A 149 1.18 -62.73 -4.41
C SER A 149 -0.22 -63.38 -4.58
N PRO A 150 -0.52 -64.05 -5.70
CA PRO A 150 -1.58 -63.59 -6.60
C PRO A 150 -2.73 -64.60 -6.73
N THR A 151 -3.88 -64.14 -7.23
CA THR A 151 -4.89 -65.05 -7.80
C THR A 151 -5.44 -64.48 -9.09
N GLU A 152 -5.13 -65.19 -10.17
CA GLU A 152 -5.75 -65.17 -11.49
C GLU A 152 -7.27 -65.41 -11.37
N ASN A 153 -8.09 -64.89 -12.29
CA ASN A 153 -8.37 -65.56 -13.57
C ASN A 153 -9.64 -65.00 -14.28
N ARG A 154 -9.55 -64.95 -15.63
CA ARG A 154 -10.59 -64.99 -16.68
C ARG A 154 -11.46 -63.75 -16.98
N GLY A 155 -11.20 -63.17 -18.17
CA GLY A 155 -12.27 -62.71 -19.08
C GLY A 155 -12.66 -63.84 -20.06
N PRO A 156 -13.15 -63.51 -21.27
CA PRO A 156 -14.35 -62.75 -21.62
C PRO A 156 -15.24 -63.53 -22.63
N THR A 157 -16.53 -63.22 -22.81
CA THR A 157 -17.22 -63.47 -24.10
C THR A 157 -18.55 -62.74 -24.28
N HIS A 158 -18.72 -62.28 -25.52
CA HIS A 158 -19.81 -61.62 -26.24
C HIS A 158 -21.26 -62.10 -26.01
N HIS A 159 -22.22 -61.18 -26.15
CA HIS A 159 -23.28 -61.33 -27.17
C HIS A 159 -23.90 -59.98 -27.57
N ALA A 160 -23.96 -59.77 -28.88
CA ALA A 160 -24.72 -58.71 -29.52
C ALA A 160 -26.22 -59.05 -29.53
N SER A 161 -27.07 -58.02 -29.41
CA SER A 161 -28.39 -58.02 -30.05
C SER A 161 -28.84 -56.59 -30.34
N ARG A 162 -29.32 -56.45 -31.57
CA ARG A 162 -29.60 -55.24 -32.32
C ARG A 162 -31.12 -55.09 -32.32
N THR A 163 -31.66 -54.01 -31.77
CA THR A 163 -33.05 -53.59 -32.06
C THR A 163 -33.10 -52.07 -32.20
N THR A 164 -33.96 -51.69 -33.13
CA THR A 164 -33.96 -50.46 -33.92
C THR A 164 -34.84 -49.36 -33.33
N ASN A 165 -34.42 -48.12 -33.62
CA ASN A 165 -35.25 -46.95 -33.92
C ASN A 165 -35.80 -46.05 -32.78
N PRO A 166 -36.07 -44.76 -33.11
CA PRO A 166 -35.51 -43.63 -32.39
C PRO A 166 -36.59 -42.75 -31.76
N SER A 167 -36.24 -42.02 -30.70
CA SER A 167 -36.97 -40.81 -30.34
C SER A 167 -36.11 -39.92 -29.45
N THR A 168 -35.55 -38.90 -30.09
CA THR A 168 -35.08 -37.66 -29.51
C THR A 168 -36.13 -37.11 -28.54
N SER A 169 -35.80 -36.91 -27.27
CA SER A 169 -36.57 -36.02 -26.39
C SER A 169 -35.66 -35.32 -25.37
N HIS A 170 -35.29 -34.09 -25.74
CA HIS A 170 -35.21 -32.89 -24.90
C HIS A 170 -34.61 -32.90 -23.47
N ASN A 171 -33.85 -33.91 -23.04
CA ASN A 171 -33.28 -33.93 -21.69
C ASN A 171 -31.75 -33.99 -21.59
N GLU A 172 -31.01 -34.10 -22.71
CA GLU A 172 -29.54 -34.08 -22.69
C GLU A 172 -28.92 -32.70 -22.98
N VAL A 173 -29.66 -31.79 -23.62
CA VAL A 173 -29.17 -30.42 -23.88
C VAL A 173 -29.22 -29.56 -22.61
N LYS A 174 -30.19 -29.79 -21.73
CA LYS A 174 -30.34 -29.01 -20.48
C LYS A 174 -29.30 -29.38 -19.40
N ILE A 175 -28.83 -30.63 -19.38
CA ILE A 175 -27.79 -31.09 -18.43
C ILE A 175 -26.38 -30.65 -18.87
N LEU A 176 -26.19 -30.31 -20.15
CA LEU A 176 -24.95 -29.76 -20.68
C LEU A 176 -24.93 -28.21 -20.64
N GLU A 177 -26.08 -27.55 -20.73
CA GLU A 177 -26.22 -26.10 -20.55
C GLU A 177 -26.10 -25.68 -19.08
N ASP A 178 -26.64 -26.47 -18.13
CA ASP A 178 -26.50 -26.18 -16.70
C ASP A 178 -25.07 -26.40 -16.17
N LYS A 179 -24.27 -27.29 -16.81
CA LYS A 179 -22.84 -27.49 -16.49
C LYS A 179 -21.90 -26.49 -17.17
N ALA A 180 -22.34 -25.85 -18.26
CA ALA A 180 -21.58 -24.78 -18.92
C ALA A 180 -21.74 -23.42 -18.20
N ALA A 181 -22.83 -23.22 -17.45
CA ALA A 181 -23.05 -22.02 -16.65
C ALA A 181 -22.26 -22.00 -15.32
N GLU A 182 -21.87 -23.17 -14.77
CA GLU A 182 -21.10 -23.26 -13.52
C GLU A 182 -19.58 -23.10 -13.69
N ASN A 183 -19.04 -23.14 -14.92
CA ASN A 183 -17.59 -23.05 -15.16
C ASN A 183 -17.11 -21.72 -15.76
N SER A 184 -17.94 -20.67 -15.67
CA SER A 184 -17.57 -19.28 -16.02
C SER A 184 -17.45 -18.36 -14.79
N SER A 185 -17.10 -18.90 -13.61
CA SER A 185 -16.64 -18.04 -12.51
C SER A 185 -15.19 -17.64 -12.80
N ALA A 186 -14.93 -16.37 -13.11
CA ALA A 186 -13.57 -15.85 -13.19
C ALA A 186 -12.82 -16.24 -11.90
N ALA A 187 -11.67 -16.91 -12.02
CA ALA A 187 -10.91 -17.39 -10.87
C ALA A 187 -10.63 -16.24 -9.89
N LYS A 188 -11.12 -16.36 -8.66
CA LYS A 188 -10.99 -15.31 -7.63
C LYS A 188 -9.52 -15.09 -7.25
N THR A 189 -9.20 -13.86 -6.87
CA THR A 189 -7.87 -13.45 -6.39
C THR A 189 -7.63 -13.98 -4.99
N ARG A 190 -6.69 -14.91 -4.85
CA ARG A 190 -6.36 -15.53 -3.57
C ARG A 190 -5.43 -14.62 -2.77
N VAL A 191 -5.97 -14.01 -1.73
CA VAL A 191 -5.28 -13.04 -0.88
C VAL A 191 -4.93 -13.66 0.47
N PHE A 192 -3.67 -13.50 0.89
CA PHE A 192 -3.22 -13.82 2.24
C PHE A 192 -3.03 -12.53 3.04
N ILE A 193 -3.75 -12.37 4.14
CA ILE A 193 -3.63 -11.20 5.02
C ILE A 193 -2.75 -11.52 6.22
N VAL A 194 -1.69 -10.73 6.41
CA VAL A 194 -0.75 -10.89 7.51
C VAL A 194 -0.71 -9.57 8.26
N ASP A 195 -1.25 -9.55 9.48
CA ASP A 195 -1.39 -8.34 10.30
C ASP A 195 -1.51 -8.77 11.77
N ASP A 196 -0.92 -8.05 12.73
CA ASP A 196 -0.98 -8.46 14.13
C ASP A 196 -2.35 -8.22 14.78
N SER A 197 -3.11 -7.26 14.26
CA SER A 197 -4.42 -6.87 14.77
C SER A 197 -5.53 -7.78 14.24
N VAL A 198 -6.09 -8.58 15.14
CA VAL A 198 -7.26 -9.44 14.87
C VAL A 198 -8.43 -8.63 14.28
N VAL A 199 -8.62 -7.40 14.75
CA VAL A 199 -9.69 -6.49 14.28
C VAL A 199 -9.44 -6.09 12.84
N VAL A 200 -8.22 -5.66 12.51
CA VAL A 200 -7.85 -5.26 11.15
C VAL A 200 -8.00 -6.45 10.20
N ARG A 201 -7.49 -7.63 10.58
CA ARG A 201 -7.70 -8.85 9.78
C ARG A 201 -9.17 -9.13 9.52
N GLY A 202 -10.04 -9.05 10.53
CA GLY A 202 -11.47 -9.29 10.38
C GLY A 202 -12.17 -8.28 9.45
N ILE A 203 -11.88 -6.99 9.63
CA ILE A 203 -12.47 -5.92 8.81
C ILE A 203 -12.00 -6.03 7.36
N VAL A 204 -10.69 -6.12 7.13
CA VAL A 204 -10.11 -6.19 5.79
C VAL A 204 -10.57 -7.46 5.08
N SER A 205 -10.60 -8.62 5.78
CA SER A 205 -11.11 -9.87 5.19
C SER A 205 -12.54 -9.72 4.70
N LYS A 206 -13.42 -9.18 5.55
CA LYS A 206 -14.83 -8.98 5.21
C LYS A 206 -15.01 -8.03 4.03
N MET A 207 -14.25 -6.94 3.98
CA MET A 207 -14.36 -5.97 2.89
C MET A 207 -13.80 -6.48 1.57
N LEU A 208 -12.67 -7.20 1.59
CA LEU A 208 -12.13 -7.84 0.39
C LEU A 208 -13.10 -8.89 -0.16
N GLN A 209 -13.71 -9.70 0.70
CA GLN A 209 -14.68 -10.72 0.29
C GLN A 209 -15.98 -10.13 -0.31
N GLN A 210 -16.34 -8.88 0.01
CA GLN A 210 -17.51 -8.21 -0.57
C GLN A 210 -17.34 -7.86 -2.05
N ASP A 211 -16.12 -7.80 -2.55
CA ASP A 211 -15.83 -7.51 -3.96
C ASP A 211 -16.28 -8.63 -4.92
N GLY A 212 -16.42 -9.86 -4.43
CA GLY A 212 -16.84 -11.02 -5.22
C GLY A 212 -15.75 -11.64 -6.09
N GLU A 213 -14.73 -10.88 -6.52
CA GLU A 213 -13.58 -11.37 -7.30
C GLU A 213 -12.32 -11.63 -6.45
N ILE A 214 -12.40 -11.41 -5.13
CA ILE A 214 -11.31 -11.64 -4.19
C ILE A 214 -11.73 -12.72 -3.19
N ASP A 215 -10.84 -13.68 -2.97
CA ASP A 215 -10.98 -14.71 -1.96
C ASP A 215 -9.84 -14.60 -0.94
N VAL A 216 -10.19 -14.50 0.34
CA VAL A 216 -9.20 -14.40 1.42
C VAL A 216 -8.91 -15.81 1.91
N VAL A 217 -7.86 -16.41 1.35
CA VAL A 217 -7.54 -17.83 1.53
C VAL A 217 -6.88 -18.14 2.87
N ASN A 218 -6.25 -17.14 3.50
CA ASN A 218 -5.62 -17.33 4.80
C ASN A 218 -5.44 -16.01 5.56
N THR A 219 -5.19 -16.12 6.87
CA THR A 219 -4.78 -15.00 7.72
C THR A 219 -3.69 -15.40 8.71
N ALA A 220 -2.75 -14.51 9.02
CA ALA A 220 -1.68 -14.75 9.99
C ALA A 220 -1.48 -13.55 10.93
N ALA A 221 -1.11 -13.83 12.17
CA ALA A 221 -0.94 -12.81 13.22
C ALA A 221 0.47 -12.23 13.32
N ASP A 222 1.42 -12.77 12.54
CA ASP A 222 2.81 -12.32 12.49
C ASP A 222 3.55 -13.03 11.36
N GLY A 223 4.79 -12.61 11.12
CA GLY A 223 5.63 -13.14 10.06
C GLY A 223 6.07 -14.61 10.21
N VAL A 224 6.21 -15.12 11.43
CA VAL A 224 6.63 -16.53 11.65
C VAL A 224 5.50 -17.46 11.21
N ILE A 225 4.27 -17.16 11.64
CA ILE A 225 3.08 -17.90 11.22
C ILE A 225 2.85 -17.75 9.71
N ALA A 226 3.08 -16.55 9.16
CA ALA A 226 2.90 -16.31 7.73
C ALA A 226 3.80 -17.18 6.86
N LEU A 227 5.09 -17.25 7.17
CA LEU A 227 6.04 -18.07 6.41
C LEU A 227 5.70 -19.56 6.48
N ALA A 228 5.35 -20.07 7.67
CA ALA A 228 4.96 -21.47 7.84
C ALA A 228 3.69 -21.83 7.03
N LYS A 229 2.74 -20.90 6.90
CA LYS A 229 1.53 -21.09 6.12
C LYS A 229 1.75 -21.00 4.61
N LEU A 230 2.69 -20.16 4.16
CA LEU A 230 3.01 -19.99 2.74
C LEU A 230 3.62 -21.23 2.09
N GLU A 231 4.20 -22.14 2.86
CA GLU A 231 4.70 -23.42 2.36
C GLU A 231 3.59 -24.35 1.84
N ARG A 232 2.34 -24.15 2.28
CA ARG A 232 1.23 -25.08 2.05
C ARG A 232 0.00 -24.40 1.45
N CYS A 233 0.11 -23.13 1.07
CA CYS A 233 -1.01 -22.31 0.63
C CYS A 233 -0.64 -21.58 -0.64
N GLU A 234 -1.43 -21.79 -1.70
CA GLU A 234 -1.28 -21.03 -2.92
C GLU A 234 -1.93 -19.65 -2.77
N VAL A 235 -1.14 -18.61 -3.01
CA VAL A 235 -1.52 -17.22 -2.78
C VAL A 235 -1.12 -16.39 -4.00
N ASP A 236 -2.04 -15.58 -4.51
CA ASP A 236 -1.79 -14.68 -5.63
C ASP A 236 -1.21 -13.35 -5.15
N VAL A 237 -1.63 -12.86 -3.97
CA VAL A 237 -1.15 -11.61 -3.35
C VAL A 237 -1.10 -11.73 -1.84
N ILE A 238 -0.03 -11.23 -1.23
CA ILE A 238 0.09 -11.09 0.22
C ILE A 238 -0.14 -9.63 0.57
N LEU A 239 -1.13 -9.37 1.44
CA LEU A 239 -1.28 -8.09 2.12
C LEU A 239 -0.54 -8.17 3.45
N LEU A 240 0.54 -7.41 3.58
CA LEU A 240 1.53 -7.59 4.64
C LEU A 240 1.69 -6.34 5.49
N ASP A 241 1.30 -6.44 6.74
CA ASP A 241 1.60 -5.44 7.75
C ASP A 241 3.10 -5.31 7.98
N ILE A 242 3.54 -4.08 8.24
CA ILE A 242 4.93 -3.79 8.58
C ILE A 242 5.19 -4.08 10.04
N GLU A 243 4.36 -3.56 10.94
CA GLU A 243 4.64 -3.53 12.37
C GLU A 243 4.01 -4.74 13.07
N MET A 244 4.73 -5.87 13.11
CA MET A 244 4.25 -7.10 13.74
C MET A 244 5.25 -7.65 14.78
N PRO A 245 4.77 -8.35 15.83
CA PRO A 245 5.64 -8.99 16.81
C PRO A 245 6.37 -10.19 16.20
N ARG A 246 7.47 -10.62 16.86
CA ARG A 246 8.37 -11.73 16.48
C ARG A 246 9.13 -11.53 15.16
N MET A 247 8.40 -11.29 14.07
CA MET A 247 8.94 -11.05 12.74
C MET A 247 8.08 -10.03 12.02
N ASN A 248 8.68 -8.88 11.70
CA ASN A 248 8.00 -7.76 11.07
C ASN A 248 7.83 -7.98 9.55
N GLY A 249 7.00 -7.17 8.89
CA GLY A 249 6.69 -7.34 7.47
C GLY A 249 7.90 -7.22 6.55
N LEU A 250 8.83 -6.31 6.88
CA LEU A 250 10.06 -6.15 6.10
C LEU A 250 10.94 -7.41 6.15
N GLN A 251 11.06 -8.04 7.32
CA GLN A 251 11.78 -9.30 7.49
C GLN A 251 11.11 -10.46 6.74
N VAL A 252 9.77 -10.54 6.77
CA VAL A 252 9.01 -11.52 5.99
C VAL A 252 9.30 -11.34 4.50
N LEU A 253 9.22 -10.10 3.99
CA LEU A 253 9.49 -9.80 2.59
C LEU A 253 10.92 -10.20 2.19
N LYS A 254 11.93 -9.87 3.01
CA LYS A 254 13.33 -10.28 2.78
C LYS A 254 13.45 -11.80 2.66
N LYS A 255 12.89 -12.54 3.62
CA LYS A 255 12.90 -14.02 3.61
C LYS A 255 12.19 -14.60 2.38
N LEU A 256 11.05 -14.04 1.97
CA LEU A 256 10.36 -14.48 0.75
C LEU A 256 11.26 -14.33 -0.48
N ARG A 257 11.97 -13.20 -0.61
CA ARG A 257 12.88 -12.97 -1.75
C ARG A 257 14.10 -13.90 -1.71
N GLU A 258 14.64 -14.19 -0.52
CA GLU A 258 15.72 -15.17 -0.31
C GLU A 258 15.29 -16.58 -0.72
N MET A 259 14.09 -16.99 -0.35
CA MET A 259 13.46 -18.27 -0.74
C MET A 259 13.05 -18.32 -2.23
N ARG A 260 13.43 -17.31 -3.04
CA ARG A 260 13.02 -17.12 -4.43
C ARG A 260 11.50 -17.06 -4.64
N ASN A 261 10.75 -16.83 -3.57
CA ASN A 261 9.32 -16.59 -3.64
C ASN A 261 9.06 -15.15 -4.13
N ARG A 262 8.45 -15.07 -5.32
CA ARG A 262 8.11 -13.80 -5.99
C ARG A 262 6.63 -13.45 -5.89
N THR A 263 5.87 -14.11 -5.00
CA THR A 263 4.48 -13.76 -4.74
C THR A 263 4.39 -12.24 -4.51
N PRO A 264 3.50 -11.55 -5.24
CA PRO A 264 3.23 -10.12 -5.06
C PRO A 264 2.93 -9.79 -3.60
N VAL A 265 3.58 -8.75 -3.08
CA VAL A 265 3.35 -8.24 -1.73
C VAL A 265 2.89 -6.80 -1.84
N VAL A 266 1.75 -6.49 -1.22
CA VAL A 266 1.27 -5.12 -0.98
C VAL A 266 1.48 -4.84 0.49
N MET A 267 2.30 -3.83 0.81
CA MET A 267 2.54 -3.45 2.20
C MET A 267 1.29 -2.77 2.77
N PHE A 268 0.95 -3.05 4.02
CA PHE A 268 -0.18 -2.43 4.71
C PHE A 268 0.34 -1.71 5.95
N SER A 269 0.63 -0.41 5.83
CA SER A 269 1.40 0.33 6.85
C SER A 269 0.54 1.33 7.62
N SER A 270 0.79 1.47 8.92
CA SER A 270 0.30 2.57 9.75
C SER A 270 0.94 3.91 9.35
N LEU A 271 0.30 5.04 9.70
CA LEU A 271 0.85 6.40 9.53
C LEU A 271 1.84 6.70 10.68
N THR A 272 3.00 6.02 10.67
CA THR A 272 4.11 6.32 11.58
C THR A 272 5.35 6.66 10.76
N GLN A 273 6.23 7.51 11.30
CA GLN A 273 7.51 7.84 10.65
C GLN A 273 8.37 6.58 10.44
N ARG A 274 8.37 5.68 11.43
CA ARG A 274 9.05 4.38 11.34
C ARG A 274 8.44 3.51 10.23
N GLY A 275 7.12 3.40 10.19
CA GLY A 275 6.40 2.66 9.15
C GLY A 275 6.65 3.23 7.75
N ALA A 276 6.76 4.55 7.59
CA ALA A 276 7.10 5.18 6.32
C ALA A 276 8.49 4.75 5.82
N SER A 277 9.53 4.85 6.66
CA SER A 277 10.88 4.40 6.31
C SER A 277 10.93 2.91 5.95
N GLU A 278 10.30 2.05 6.76
CA GLU A 278 10.26 0.60 6.53
C GLU A 278 9.45 0.25 5.26
N THR A 279 8.41 1.03 4.93
CA THR A 279 7.64 0.87 3.67
C THR A 279 8.50 1.20 2.46
N ILE A 280 9.27 2.30 2.49
CA ILE A 280 10.19 2.63 1.38
C ILE A 280 11.18 1.50 1.16
N GLU A 281 11.78 0.97 2.22
CA GLU A 281 12.71 -0.15 2.11
C GLU A 281 12.03 -1.39 1.52
N ALA A 282 10.80 -1.69 1.94
CA ALA A 282 10.02 -2.79 1.39
C ALA A 282 9.74 -2.61 -0.12
N LEU A 283 9.39 -1.40 -0.56
CA LEU A 283 9.19 -1.09 -1.99
C LEU A 283 10.49 -1.25 -2.79
N MET A 284 11.63 -0.83 -2.24
CA MET A 284 12.95 -1.05 -2.87
C MET A 284 13.30 -2.54 -2.98
N LEU A 285 12.93 -3.35 -1.99
CA LEU A 285 13.09 -4.81 -2.00
C LEU A 285 12.08 -5.53 -2.91
N GLY A 286 11.20 -4.78 -3.59
CA GLY A 286 10.28 -5.31 -4.58
C GLY A 286 8.91 -5.71 -4.02
N ALA A 287 8.45 -5.07 -2.94
CA ALA A 287 7.00 -4.94 -2.73
C ALA A 287 6.37 -4.20 -3.92
N LYS A 288 5.16 -4.59 -4.31
CA LYS A 288 4.50 -4.07 -5.53
C LYS A 288 3.91 -2.69 -5.32
N ASP A 289 3.31 -2.49 -4.16
CA ASP A 289 2.77 -1.22 -3.71
C ASP A 289 2.62 -1.24 -2.18
N TYR A 290 2.09 -0.16 -1.64
CA TYR A 290 1.65 -0.07 -0.26
C TYR A 290 0.25 0.52 -0.19
N VAL A 291 -0.43 0.24 0.91
CA VAL A 291 -1.71 0.84 1.28
C VAL A 291 -1.54 1.35 2.70
N MET A 292 -1.97 2.58 2.92
CA MET A 292 -2.03 3.09 4.28
C MET A 292 -3.17 2.41 5.01
N LYS A 293 -2.86 1.84 6.17
CA LYS A 293 -3.86 1.43 7.14
C LYS A 293 -4.66 2.69 7.47
N PRO A 294 -5.96 2.70 7.15
CA PRO A 294 -6.80 3.82 7.52
C PRO A 294 -6.84 3.82 9.05
N GLY A 295 -6.36 4.92 9.65
CA GLY A 295 -6.12 5.02 11.09
C GLY A 295 -7.39 4.95 11.93
N GLY A 296 -7.39 5.58 13.12
CA GLY A 296 -8.56 5.63 14.01
C GLY A 296 -9.87 6.12 13.36
N ALA A 297 -9.80 6.77 12.19
CA ALA A 297 -10.93 7.17 11.34
C ALA A 297 -11.87 6.01 10.97
N PHE A 298 -11.36 4.77 10.87
CA PHE A 298 -12.19 3.57 10.65
C PHE A 298 -13.23 3.33 11.75
N MET A 299 -12.99 3.87 12.95
CA MET A 299 -13.85 3.70 14.12
C MET A 299 -14.75 4.91 14.38
N THR A 300 -14.51 6.05 13.71
CA THR A 300 -15.31 7.28 13.87
C THR A 300 -16.29 7.51 12.71
N ASP A 301 -15.96 7.03 11.51
CA ASP A 301 -16.89 7.01 10.37
C ASP A 301 -16.68 5.74 9.53
N ALA A 302 -17.64 4.82 9.62
CA ALA A 302 -17.61 3.55 8.90
C ALA A 302 -17.60 3.72 7.37
N ASN A 303 -18.07 4.86 6.85
CA ASN A 303 -18.11 5.13 5.41
C ASN A 303 -16.76 5.56 4.87
N GLU A 304 -15.98 6.36 5.60
CA GLU A 304 -14.66 6.83 5.16
C GLU A 304 -13.63 5.69 5.12
N GLY A 305 -13.64 4.86 6.16
CA GLY A 305 -12.82 3.65 6.19
C GLY A 305 -13.17 2.66 5.07
N LYS A 306 -14.46 2.40 4.89
CA LYS A 306 -14.94 1.57 3.78
C LYS A 306 -14.49 2.14 2.44
N ARG A 307 -14.54 3.46 2.26
CA ARG A 307 -14.11 4.13 1.03
C ARG A 307 -12.61 3.97 0.78
N ALA A 308 -11.75 4.13 1.78
CA ALA A 308 -10.31 3.89 1.65
C ALA A 308 -10.00 2.45 1.22
N ILE A 309 -10.70 1.46 1.76
CA ILE A 309 -10.49 0.06 1.38
C ILE A 309 -11.03 -0.24 -0.04
N LEU A 310 -12.22 0.27 -0.38
CA LEU A 310 -12.82 0.05 -1.69
C LEU A 310 -12.09 0.78 -2.82
N GLU A 311 -11.69 2.03 -2.60
CA GLU A 311 -11.09 2.89 -3.63
C GLU A 311 -9.57 2.75 -3.72
N GLU A 312 -8.89 2.29 -2.66
CA GLU A 312 -7.42 2.18 -2.64
C GLU A 312 -6.91 0.73 -2.55
N LEU A 313 -7.39 -0.05 -1.57
CA LEU A 313 -6.85 -1.38 -1.30
C LEU A 313 -7.23 -2.40 -2.38
N ILE A 314 -8.52 -2.50 -2.72
CA ILE A 314 -9.00 -3.48 -3.72
C ILE A 314 -8.32 -3.29 -5.08
N PRO A 315 -8.26 -2.08 -5.66
CA PRO A 315 -7.56 -1.87 -6.93
C PRO A 315 -6.10 -2.30 -6.89
N LYS A 316 -5.37 -1.95 -5.82
CA LYS A 316 -3.95 -2.30 -5.65
C LYS A 316 -3.76 -3.82 -5.49
N VAL A 317 -4.64 -4.51 -4.79
CA VAL A 317 -4.60 -5.98 -4.65
C VAL A 317 -4.87 -6.66 -5.99
N LYS A 318 -5.95 -6.30 -6.69
CA LYS A 318 -6.27 -6.88 -8.01
C LYS A 318 -5.15 -6.62 -9.03
N GLN A 319 -4.57 -5.43 -8.99
CA GLN A 319 -3.45 -5.05 -9.85
C GLN A 319 -2.17 -5.82 -9.51
N ALA A 320 -1.87 -6.02 -8.23
CA ALA A 320 -0.75 -6.84 -7.81
C ALA A 320 -0.90 -8.30 -8.29
N ALA A 321 -2.14 -8.81 -8.37
CA ALA A 321 -2.45 -10.16 -8.83
C ALA A 321 -2.42 -10.35 -10.36
N SER A 322 -2.73 -9.31 -11.14
CA SER A 322 -3.00 -9.46 -12.59
C SER A 322 -1.80 -9.98 -13.38
N LYS A 323 -0.57 -9.61 -13.01
CA LYS A 323 0.66 -10.10 -13.65
C LYS A 323 1.03 -11.53 -13.28
N THR A 324 0.44 -12.11 -12.23
CA THR A 324 0.64 -13.51 -11.85
C THR A 324 -0.21 -14.45 -12.71
N ARG A 325 -1.37 -13.98 -13.21
CA ARG A 325 -2.30 -14.77 -14.03
C ARG A 325 -1.93 -14.84 -15.50
N THR A 326 -1.25 -13.83 -16.04
CA THR A 326 -0.82 -13.83 -17.44
C THR A 326 0.37 -14.76 -17.72
N GLY A 327 0.96 -15.37 -16.69
CA GLY A 327 2.04 -16.36 -16.82
C GLY A 327 1.61 -17.75 -17.30
N LEU A 328 0.30 -18.05 -17.41
CA LEU A 328 -0.21 -19.36 -17.84
C LEU A 328 -1.04 -19.34 -19.13
N ALA A 329 -1.16 -18.20 -19.80
CA ALA A 329 -1.86 -18.07 -21.09
C ALA A 329 -1.01 -17.33 -22.12
N ALA A 330 0.23 -17.76 -22.30
CA ALA A 330 0.98 -17.46 -23.52
C ALA A 330 0.64 -18.52 -24.57
N SER A 331 -0.55 -18.42 -25.17
CA SER A 331 -0.88 -19.11 -26.41
C SER A 331 -1.18 -18.06 -27.47
N ASN A 332 -0.21 -17.91 -28.38
CA ASN A 332 -0.37 -17.49 -29.77
C ASN A 332 -1.57 -16.59 -30.08
N THR A 333 -1.44 -15.31 -29.76
CA THR A 333 -2.13 -14.27 -30.52
C THR A 333 -1.09 -13.45 -31.25
N THR A 334 -1.01 -13.69 -32.54
CA THR A 334 -0.31 -12.90 -33.55
C THR A 334 -0.42 -11.41 -33.27
N THR A 335 0.73 -10.81 -32.98
CA THR A 335 0.98 -9.38 -32.94
C THR A 335 0.50 -8.75 -34.25
N PRO A 336 -0.34 -7.70 -34.24
CA PRO A 336 -0.42 -6.81 -35.38
C PRO A 336 0.94 -6.13 -35.49
N ALA A 337 1.69 -6.45 -36.55
CA ALA A 337 2.90 -5.74 -36.90
C ALA A 337 2.54 -4.26 -37.10
N LEU A 338 2.82 -3.43 -36.09
CA LEU A 338 2.90 -2.00 -36.28
C LEU A 338 4.11 -1.77 -37.17
N THR A 339 3.79 -1.44 -38.42
CA THR A 339 4.69 -1.03 -39.48
C THR A 339 5.74 -0.09 -38.93
N THR A 340 7.00 -0.52 -39.02
CA THR A 340 8.18 0.33 -38.99
C THR A 340 7.99 1.44 -40.03
N THR A 341 7.52 2.60 -39.59
CA THR A 341 7.44 3.76 -40.45
C THR A 341 8.87 4.24 -40.72
N ASN A 342 9.19 4.37 -42.02
CA ASN A 342 10.45 4.89 -42.50
C ASN A 342 10.82 6.21 -41.79
N PRO A 343 12.12 6.47 -41.56
CA PRO A 343 12.56 7.67 -40.85
C PRO A 343 12.14 8.90 -41.64
N THR A 344 11.13 9.61 -41.12
CA THR A 344 10.78 10.96 -41.55
C THR A 344 12.01 11.86 -41.31
N PRO A 345 12.26 12.89 -42.14
CA PRO A 345 13.46 13.71 -42.01
C PRO A 345 13.61 14.22 -40.58
N ALA A 346 14.78 13.96 -39.98
CA ALA A 346 15.06 14.24 -38.58
C ALA A 346 14.74 15.70 -38.25
N LYS A 347 13.63 15.94 -37.54
CA LYS A 347 13.40 17.22 -36.85
C LYS A 347 14.69 17.53 -36.07
N ARG A 348 15.25 18.73 -36.25
CA ARG A 348 16.45 19.19 -35.53
C ARG A 348 16.36 18.74 -34.07
N ALA A 349 17.39 18.03 -33.61
CA ALA A 349 17.47 17.59 -32.23
C ALA A 349 17.30 18.82 -31.32
N ARG A 350 16.26 18.82 -30.48
CA ARG A 350 15.81 19.98 -29.70
C ARG A 350 16.51 20.04 -28.35
N LYS A 351 17.10 21.18 -27.98
CA LYS A 351 17.90 21.34 -26.75
C LYS A 351 17.09 20.89 -25.54
N ILE A 352 17.70 20.08 -24.67
CA ILE A 352 17.11 19.67 -23.39
C ILE A 352 17.85 20.43 -22.30
N ASP A 353 17.11 21.23 -21.55
CA ASP A 353 17.59 22.04 -20.43
C ASP A 353 17.07 21.51 -19.07
N ALA A 354 16.13 20.56 -19.07
CA ALA A 354 15.67 19.85 -17.88
C ALA A 354 15.02 18.49 -18.24
N VAL A 355 15.09 17.54 -17.30
CA VAL A 355 14.33 16.30 -17.33
C VAL A 355 13.27 16.34 -16.23
N VAL A 356 12.02 16.01 -16.56
CA VAL A 356 10.92 15.89 -15.59
C VAL A 356 10.36 14.48 -15.62
N ILE A 357 10.22 13.86 -14.46
CA ILE A 357 9.82 12.45 -14.30
C ILE A 357 8.51 12.40 -13.51
N GLY A 358 7.51 11.67 -14.03
CA GLY A 358 6.26 11.37 -13.34
C GLY A 358 6.12 9.87 -13.13
N VAL A 359 5.80 9.45 -11.90
CA VAL A 359 5.79 8.03 -11.50
C VAL A 359 4.86 7.77 -10.31
N SER A 360 4.29 6.56 -10.21
CA SER A 360 3.36 6.16 -9.14
C SER A 360 3.63 4.72 -8.66
N THR A 361 2.66 3.80 -8.71
CA THR A 361 2.82 2.39 -8.31
C THR A 361 3.99 1.70 -9.01
N GLY A 362 4.83 1.02 -8.22
CA GLY A 362 6.12 0.45 -8.67
C GLY A 362 7.25 1.46 -8.81
N GLY A 363 6.97 2.72 -8.47
CA GLY A 363 7.82 3.86 -8.73
C GLY A 363 9.16 3.90 -7.99
N PRO A 364 9.22 3.66 -6.67
CA PRO A 364 10.49 3.60 -5.95
C PRO A 364 11.48 2.62 -6.59
N GLN A 365 11.02 1.44 -7.02
CA GLN A 365 11.85 0.46 -7.72
C GLN A 365 12.28 0.96 -9.10
N ALA A 366 11.37 1.57 -9.88
CA ALA A 366 11.71 2.12 -11.19
C ALA A 366 12.75 3.25 -11.08
N LEU A 367 12.59 4.15 -10.11
CA LEU A 367 13.54 5.22 -9.82
C LEU A 367 14.90 4.67 -9.37
N ALA A 368 14.93 3.66 -8.50
CA ALA A 368 16.17 3.02 -8.06
C ALA A 368 16.92 2.31 -9.20
N ARG A 369 16.23 1.86 -10.26
CA ARG A 369 16.88 1.32 -11.47
C ARG A 369 17.35 2.40 -12.44
N LEU A 370 16.67 3.55 -12.45
CA LEU A 370 16.89 4.63 -13.41
C LEU A 370 17.96 5.64 -12.94
N ILE A 371 17.77 6.22 -11.76
CA ILE A 371 18.53 7.38 -11.30
C ILE A 371 20.03 7.09 -11.13
N PRO A 372 20.47 5.96 -10.54
CA PRO A 372 21.90 5.65 -10.43
C PRO A 372 22.63 5.64 -11.77
N LYS A 373 21.95 5.17 -12.83
CA LYS A 373 22.50 5.07 -14.19
C LYS A 373 22.63 6.42 -14.90
N LEU A 374 21.96 7.48 -14.42
CA LEU A 374 22.09 8.83 -14.98
C LEU A 374 23.39 9.53 -14.54
N GLY A 375 23.91 9.16 -13.37
CA GLY A 375 25.17 9.66 -12.81
C GLY A 375 25.09 11.07 -12.20
N ARG A 376 26.04 11.37 -11.32
CA ARG A 376 26.14 12.65 -10.58
C ARG A 376 26.30 13.86 -11.50
N ASP A 377 27.11 13.72 -12.55
CA ASP A 377 27.46 14.82 -13.47
C ASP A 377 26.45 14.99 -14.61
N PHE A 378 25.20 14.58 -14.38
CA PHE A 378 24.14 14.70 -15.38
C PHE A 378 23.95 16.17 -15.79
N PRO A 379 23.90 16.50 -17.09
CA PRO A 379 24.20 17.84 -17.59
C PRO A 379 23.09 18.88 -17.37
N VAL A 380 21.94 18.46 -16.82
CA VAL A 380 20.73 19.26 -16.60
C VAL A 380 20.04 18.83 -15.29
N PRO A 381 19.19 19.66 -14.67
CA PRO A 381 18.40 19.26 -13.51
C PRO A 381 17.37 18.16 -13.86
N VAL A 382 17.13 17.27 -12.90
CA VAL A 382 16.11 16.22 -12.93
C VAL A 382 15.10 16.47 -11.81
N LEU A 383 13.83 16.64 -12.16
CA LEU A 383 12.74 16.83 -11.21
C LEU A 383 11.79 15.64 -11.25
N ILE A 384 11.43 15.11 -10.09
CA ILE A 384 10.69 13.85 -9.96
C ILE A 384 9.42 14.10 -9.17
N VAL A 385 8.27 13.75 -9.75
CA VAL A 385 7.01 13.60 -9.03
C VAL A 385 6.74 12.10 -8.87
N GLN A 386 6.82 11.66 -7.62
CA GLN A 386 6.34 10.36 -7.19
C GLN A 386 5.05 10.56 -6.40
N HIS A 387 3.96 9.86 -6.75
CA HIS A 387 2.71 9.93 -5.99
C HIS A 387 2.84 9.24 -4.64
N MET A 388 3.31 9.98 -3.63
CA MET A 388 3.48 9.53 -2.26
C MET A 388 3.11 10.65 -1.25
N PRO A 389 2.59 10.29 -0.07
CA PRO A 389 2.30 11.22 1.02
C PRO A 389 3.55 11.95 1.54
N ALA A 390 3.32 13.05 2.27
CA ALA A 390 4.37 13.93 2.80
C ALA A 390 5.42 13.18 3.63
N ASP A 391 4.98 12.25 4.49
CA ASP A 391 5.88 11.50 5.37
C ASP A 391 6.80 10.53 4.61
N PHE A 392 6.56 10.27 3.33
CA PHE A 392 7.25 9.23 2.56
C PHE A 392 8.27 9.79 1.56
N THR A 393 8.02 10.97 1.00
CA THR A 393 8.84 11.54 -0.08
C THR A 393 10.26 11.85 0.39
N LYS A 394 10.42 12.29 1.65
CA LYS A 394 11.75 12.49 2.24
C LYS A 394 12.54 11.18 2.34
N HIS A 395 11.93 10.13 2.90
CA HIS A 395 12.56 8.81 3.01
C HIS A 395 12.91 8.21 1.64
N LEU A 396 12.08 8.44 0.62
CA LEU A 396 12.40 8.05 -0.75
C LEU A 396 13.67 8.75 -1.26
N SER A 397 13.77 10.07 -1.08
CA SER A 397 14.95 10.84 -1.52
C SER A 397 16.23 10.40 -0.80
N ASP A 398 16.15 10.12 0.50
CA ASP A 398 17.28 9.62 1.29
C ASP A 398 17.70 8.23 0.83
N ARG A 399 16.74 7.35 0.52
CA ARG A 399 17.04 6.02 0.00
C ARG A 399 17.68 6.09 -1.38
N LEU A 400 17.17 6.93 -2.28
CA LEU A 400 17.78 7.14 -3.60
C LEU A 400 19.20 7.69 -3.47
N THR A 401 19.44 8.62 -2.54
CA THR A 401 20.80 9.11 -2.26
C THR A 401 21.74 7.98 -1.87
N MET A 402 21.31 7.07 -1.00
CA MET A 402 22.10 5.89 -0.62
C MET A 402 22.38 4.95 -1.79
N GLU A 403 21.39 4.67 -2.64
CA GLU A 403 21.55 3.80 -3.82
C GLU A 403 22.45 4.43 -4.90
N CYS A 404 22.37 5.74 -5.08
CA CYS A 404 23.08 6.46 -6.14
C CYS A 404 24.53 6.82 -5.76
N GLY A 405 24.82 6.99 -4.47
CA GLY A 405 26.10 7.56 -4.01
C GLY A 405 26.26 9.06 -4.29
N PHE A 406 25.19 9.75 -4.71
CA PHE A 406 25.15 11.20 -4.91
C PHE A 406 23.81 11.78 -4.43
N PRO A 407 23.74 13.10 -4.13
CA PRO A 407 22.56 13.69 -3.52
C PRO A 407 21.31 13.63 -4.42
N VAL A 408 20.25 13.04 -3.88
CA VAL A 408 18.87 13.16 -4.36
C VAL A 408 18.07 13.75 -3.21
N SER A 409 17.57 14.97 -3.36
CA SER A 409 16.93 15.70 -2.25
C SER A 409 15.45 15.91 -2.48
N GLU A 410 14.69 16.05 -1.40
CA GLU A 410 13.36 16.62 -1.50
C GLU A 410 13.43 18.09 -1.93
N ALA A 411 12.49 18.54 -2.74
CA ALA A 411 12.50 19.86 -3.33
C ALA A 411 12.12 20.93 -2.31
N VAL A 412 12.93 21.98 -2.20
CA VAL A 412 12.68 23.13 -1.32
C VAL A 412 12.18 24.32 -2.14
N HIS A 413 11.13 25.00 -1.66
CA HIS A 413 10.60 26.18 -2.33
C HIS A 413 11.69 27.25 -2.50
N GLY A 414 11.81 27.81 -3.71
CA GLY A 414 12.81 28.83 -4.02
C GLY A 414 14.21 28.29 -4.33
N GLN A 415 14.46 26.99 -4.17
CA GLN A 415 15.78 26.42 -4.50
C GLN A 415 16.06 26.57 -6.01
N LYS A 416 17.31 26.92 -6.33
CA LYS A 416 17.79 27.02 -7.71
C LYS A 416 17.96 25.62 -8.31
N LEU A 417 17.57 25.46 -9.56
CA LEU A 417 17.79 24.22 -10.32
C LEU A 417 19.07 24.34 -11.14
N GLU A 418 20.03 23.46 -10.88
CA GLU A 418 21.32 23.42 -11.55
C GLU A 418 21.58 22.06 -12.21
N ALA A 419 22.56 21.98 -13.10
CA ALA A 419 23.03 20.70 -13.63
C ALA A 419 23.45 19.77 -12.47
N GLY A 420 23.17 18.47 -12.59
CA GLY A 420 23.43 17.49 -11.55
C GLY A 420 22.46 17.54 -10.35
N SER A 421 21.46 18.43 -10.35
CA SER A 421 20.43 18.45 -9.30
C SER A 421 19.37 17.37 -9.56
N PHE A 422 19.15 16.49 -8.58
CA PHE A 422 18.06 15.51 -8.58
C PHE A 422 17.10 15.82 -7.44
N VAL A 423 15.88 16.24 -7.77
CA VAL A 423 14.93 16.75 -6.77
C VAL A 423 13.58 16.02 -6.83
N VAL A 424 13.10 15.57 -5.68
CA VAL A 424 11.82 14.85 -5.52
C VAL A 424 10.77 15.82 -4.98
N ALA A 425 9.57 15.82 -5.55
CA ALA A 425 8.46 16.61 -5.06
C ALA A 425 8.08 16.19 -3.63
N PRO A 426 7.96 17.12 -2.68
CA PRO A 426 7.42 16.81 -1.36
C PRO A 426 5.96 16.41 -1.45
N GLY A 427 5.59 15.37 -0.70
CA GLY A 427 4.19 14.95 -0.58
C GLY A 427 3.32 16.06 0.02
N GLY A 428 2.07 16.14 -0.39
CA GLY A 428 1.15 17.18 0.09
C GLY A 428 1.30 18.55 -0.59
N TYR A 429 2.31 18.75 -1.44
CA TYR A 429 2.45 19.95 -2.27
C TYR A 429 2.63 19.60 -3.74
N HIS A 430 2.23 20.51 -4.64
CA HIS A 430 2.61 20.39 -6.04
C HIS A 430 3.99 21.01 -6.28
N LEU A 431 4.87 20.22 -6.90
CA LEU A 431 6.13 20.71 -7.45
C LEU A 431 5.88 21.37 -8.81
N SER A 432 6.26 22.64 -8.93
CA SER A 432 6.30 23.37 -10.19
C SER A 432 7.62 24.12 -10.32
N VAL A 433 7.92 24.63 -11.51
CA VAL A 433 9.10 25.45 -11.76
C VAL A 433 8.73 26.83 -12.27
N LYS A 434 9.50 27.84 -11.86
CA LYS A 434 9.34 29.22 -12.31
C LYS A 434 10.65 29.76 -12.83
N ARG A 435 10.59 30.50 -13.94
CA ARG A 435 11.75 31.18 -14.51
C ARG A 435 11.79 32.62 -14.05
N PHE A 436 12.93 33.03 -13.50
CA PHE A 436 13.28 34.39 -13.13
C PHE A 436 14.54 34.78 -13.91
N ALA A 437 14.36 35.58 -14.96
CA ALA A 437 15.41 35.92 -15.92
C ALA A 437 16.12 34.67 -16.49
N SER A 438 17.43 34.52 -16.22
CA SER A 438 18.23 33.37 -16.66
C SER A 438 18.17 32.17 -15.72
N LYS A 439 17.56 32.29 -14.54
CA LYS A 439 17.52 31.24 -13.52
C LYS A 439 16.14 30.59 -13.49
N VAL A 440 16.11 29.26 -13.29
CA VAL A 440 14.88 28.52 -13.00
C VAL A 440 14.95 28.05 -11.54
N ILE A 441 13.86 28.23 -10.82
CA ILE A 441 13.74 27.85 -9.41
C ILE A 441 12.54 26.93 -9.20
N VAL A 442 12.59 26.15 -8.12
CA VAL A 442 11.44 25.39 -7.62
C VAL A 442 10.39 26.34 -7.04
N ALA A 443 9.13 26.05 -7.37
CA ALA A 443 7.96 26.66 -6.77
C ALA A 443 7.02 25.55 -6.27
N LEU A 444 6.98 25.37 -4.96
CA LEU A 444 5.98 24.54 -4.29
C LEU A 444 4.68 25.31 -4.10
N ASN A 445 3.55 24.67 -4.32
CA ASN A 445 2.23 25.24 -4.05
C ASN A 445 1.28 24.21 -3.42
N ASP A 446 0.38 24.68 -2.57
CA ASP A 446 -0.63 23.86 -1.88
C ASP A 446 -2.00 23.94 -2.57
N GLY A 447 -2.00 23.91 -3.90
CA GLY A 447 -3.24 23.89 -4.68
C GLY A 447 -4.09 22.63 -4.42
N PRO A 448 -5.34 22.61 -4.92
CA PRO A 448 -6.18 21.42 -4.85
C PRO A 448 -5.54 20.26 -5.63
N ALA A 449 -5.79 19.02 -5.20
CA ALA A 449 -5.29 17.84 -5.87
C ALA A 449 -5.69 17.81 -7.35
N VAL A 450 -4.75 17.42 -8.21
CA VAL A 450 -4.95 17.29 -9.67
C VAL A 450 -4.88 15.81 -10.00
N ASN A 451 -5.89 15.30 -10.72
CA ASN A 451 -6.04 13.86 -10.97
C ASN A 451 -6.06 13.03 -9.65
N ALA A 452 -6.68 13.58 -8.60
CA ALA A 452 -6.68 13.04 -7.22
C ALA A 452 -5.29 12.88 -6.58
N CYS A 453 -4.25 13.50 -7.15
CA CYS A 453 -2.86 13.39 -6.70
C CYS A 453 -2.30 14.75 -6.22
N LYS A 454 -1.53 14.74 -5.14
CA LYS A 454 -0.73 15.87 -4.65
C LYS A 454 0.52 15.34 -3.95
N PRO A 455 1.69 15.28 -4.64
CA PRO A 455 2.05 15.96 -5.89
C PRO A 455 1.43 15.34 -7.15
N SER A 456 1.39 16.13 -8.24
CA SER A 456 0.89 15.71 -9.57
C SER A 456 1.94 15.96 -10.66
N ALA A 457 2.12 14.98 -11.53
CA ALA A 457 3.04 15.02 -12.65
C ALA A 457 2.61 16.05 -13.71
N ASP A 458 1.30 16.19 -13.96
CA ASP A 458 0.76 17.20 -14.90
C ASP A 458 1.17 18.62 -14.50
N VAL A 459 1.16 18.93 -13.20
CA VAL A 459 1.53 20.27 -12.70
C VAL A 459 3.01 20.56 -12.96
N LEU A 460 3.89 19.60 -12.64
CA LEU A 460 5.32 19.72 -12.92
C LEU A 460 5.55 19.89 -14.43
N PHE A 461 4.98 19.01 -15.25
CA PHE A 461 5.24 18.97 -16.69
C PHE A 461 4.75 20.24 -17.40
N LYS A 462 3.55 20.73 -17.07
CA LYS A 462 3.01 21.99 -17.61
C LYS A 462 3.89 23.19 -17.24
N SER A 463 4.30 23.29 -15.99
CA SER A 463 5.16 24.39 -15.53
C SER A 463 6.55 24.34 -16.17
N ALA A 464 7.13 23.14 -16.32
CA ALA A 464 8.41 22.93 -16.96
C ALA A 464 8.37 23.27 -18.46
N ALA A 465 7.34 22.81 -19.18
CA ALA A 465 7.13 23.16 -20.59
C ALA A 465 7.13 24.67 -20.81
N LYS A 466 6.47 25.43 -19.92
CA LYS A 466 6.45 26.91 -19.95
C LYS A 466 7.80 27.52 -19.57
N ALA A 467 8.39 27.13 -18.44
CA ALA A 467 9.60 27.75 -17.91
C ALA A 467 10.82 27.56 -18.82
N TYR A 468 10.95 26.38 -19.42
CA TYR A 468 12.06 26.03 -20.31
C TYR A 468 11.72 26.24 -21.79
N ALA A 469 10.58 26.84 -22.11
CA ALA A 469 10.14 27.12 -23.49
C ALA A 469 10.23 25.88 -24.42
N GLY A 470 9.76 24.73 -23.91
CA GLY A 470 9.79 23.46 -24.63
C GLY A 470 11.13 22.71 -24.60
N SER A 471 12.21 23.26 -24.06
CA SER A 471 13.50 22.58 -23.90
C SER A 471 13.50 21.56 -22.76
N VAL A 472 12.52 20.64 -22.74
CA VAL A 472 12.28 19.67 -21.66
C VAL A 472 12.10 18.28 -22.23
N LEU A 473 12.67 17.30 -21.53
CA LEU A 473 12.35 15.89 -21.70
C LEU A 473 11.42 15.44 -20.58
N GLY A 474 10.18 15.10 -20.94
CA GLY A 474 9.26 14.40 -20.04
C GLY A 474 9.54 12.90 -20.03
N VAL A 475 9.48 12.29 -18.85
CA VAL A 475 9.60 10.85 -18.66
C VAL A 475 8.43 10.37 -17.82
N VAL A 476 7.62 9.45 -18.35
CA VAL A 476 6.52 8.85 -17.58
C VAL A 476 6.82 7.39 -17.32
N LEU A 477 6.95 7.03 -16.05
CA LEU A 477 7.23 5.65 -15.62
C LEU A 477 5.95 4.95 -15.16
N THR A 478 6.10 3.68 -14.79
CA THR A 478 5.06 2.85 -14.17
C THR A 478 4.20 3.62 -13.18
N GLY A 479 2.90 3.36 -13.25
CA GLY A 479 1.93 4.00 -12.37
C GLY A 479 0.49 3.78 -12.80
N MET A 480 -0.41 3.85 -11.83
CA MET A 480 -1.85 3.80 -12.07
C MET A 480 -2.40 5.18 -12.47
N GLY A 481 -3.49 5.18 -13.23
CA GLY A 481 -4.21 6.39 -13.62
C GLY A 481 -3.64 7.03 -14.88
N SER A 482 -3.87 8.34 -15.04
CA SER A 482 -3.55 9.08 -16.26
C SER A 482 -2.74 10.36 -16.00
N ASP A 483 -2.32 10.62 -14.76
CA ASP A 483 -1.53 11.81 -14.45
C ASP A 483 -0.21 11.81 -15.24
N GLY A 484 0.21 12.99 -15.69
CA GLY A 484 1.30 13.17 -16.65
C GLY A 484 0.83 13.22 -18.11
N THR A 485 -0.39 12.80 -18.44
CA THR A 485 -0.91 12.85 -19.83
C THR A 485 -1.12 14.28 -20.32
N ALA A 486 -1.79 15.13 -19.53
CA ALA A 486 -2.03 16.52 -19.95
C ALA A 486 -0.74 17.34 -19.94
N GLY A 487 0.18 17.01 -19.03
CA GLY A 487 1.53 17.53 -18.95
C GLY A 487 2.39 17.14 -20.15
N ALA A 488 2.36 15.87 -20.56
CA ALA A 488 3.09 15.37 -21.73
C ALA A 488 2.57 16.04 -23.02
N ASN A 489 1.26 16.25 -23.12
CA ASN A 489 0.66 17.03 -24.21
C ASN A 489 1.15 18.49 -24.19
N ALA A 490 1.24 19.13 -23.02
CA ALA A 490 1.79 20.48 -22.91
C ALA A 490 3.28 20.54 -23.28
N ILE A 491 4.08 19.55 -22.88
CA ILE A 491 5.48 19.40 -23.31
C ILE A 491 5.55 19.30 -24.84
N LYS A 492 4.77 18.40 -25.44
CA LYS A 492 4.72 18.21 -26.91
C LYS A 492 4.30 19.51 -27.64
N ALA A 493 3.28 20.20 -27.14
CA ALA A 493 2.79 21.46 -27.71
C ALA A 493 3.82 22.60 -27.62
N ALA A 494 4.59 22.66 -26.53
CA ALA A 494 5.69 23.61 -26.38
C ALA A 494 6.92 23.24 -27.22
N GLY A 495 6.93 22.07 -27.86
CA GLY A 495 8.06 21.58 -28.64
C GLY A 495 9.05 20.71 -27.86
N GLY A 496 8.73 20.28 -26.65
CA GLY A 496 9.51 19.25 -25.95
C GLY A 496 9.28 17.84 -26.48
N SER A 497 9.89 16.88 -25.82
CA SER A 497 9.75 15.45 -26.10
C SER A 497 9.35 14.70 -24.84
N THR A 498 8.58 13.62 -24.99
CA THR A 498 8.20 12.75 -23.87
C THR A 498 8.53 11.31 -24.22
N VAL A 499 9.26 10.62 -23.36
CA VAL A 499 9.47 9.17 -23.42
C VAL A 499 8.72 8.50 -22.29
N VAL A 500 8.32 7.25 -22.50
CA VAL A 500 7.56 6.51 -21.48
C VAL A 500 8.14 5.12 -21.27
N GLN A 501 7.93 4.56 -20.08
CA GLN A 501 8.24 3.17 -19.81
C GLN A 501 7.32 2.23 -20.61
N ASP A 502 7.88 1.17 -21.18
CA ASP A 502 7.13 0.13 -21.89
C ASP A 502 6.22 -0.70 -20.96
N GLU A 503 5.31 -1.48 -21.55
CA GLU A 503 4.32 -2.26 -20.81
C GLU A 503 4.93 -3.45 -20.06
N ASP A 504 5.87 -4.14 -20.70
CA ASP A 504 6.51 -5.35 -20.17
C ASP A 504 7.27 -5.05 -18.89
N SER A 505 8.08 -3.98 -18.88
CA SER A 505 8.87 -3.62 -17.71
C SER A 505 8.09 -2.83 -16.65
N SER A 506 6.92 -2.27 -16.97
CA SER A 506 6.11 -1.51 -16.02
C SER A 506 5.50 -2.41 -14.96
N VAL A 507 5.40 -1.98 -13.70
CA VAL A 507 4.55 -2.71 -12.72
C VAL A 507 3.08 -2.49 -13.08
N VAL A 508 2.76 -1.25 -13.45
CA VAL A 508 1.43 -0.80 -13.88
C VAL A 508 1.60 0.10 -15.09
N TRP A 509 0.96 -0.25 -16.20
CA TRP A 509 1.05 0.50 -17.44
C TRP A 509 -0.12 1.50 -17.63
N GLY A 510 -0.60 2.09 -16.54
CA GLY A 510 -1.69 3.07 -16.56
C GLY A 510 -1.20 4.44 -17.06
N MET A 511 -0.30 5.06 -16.31
CA MET A 511 0.26 6.39 -16.62
C MET A 511 1.01 6.38 -17.96
N PRO A 512 1.97 5.46 -18.23
CA PRO A 512 2.62 5.38 -19.54
C PRO A 512 1.62 5.10 -20.67
N GLY A 513 0.73 4.11 -20.48
CA GLY A 513 -0.26 3.73 -21.49
C GLY A 513 -1.25 4.84 -21.81
N SER A 514 -1.61 5.67 -20.84
CA SER A 514 -2.44 6.86 -21.07
C SER A 514 -1.73 7.87 -21.97
N VAL A 515 -0.45 8.16 -21.72
CA VAL A 515 0.35 9.08 -22.53
C VAL A 515 0.50 8.57 -23.98
N VAL A 516 0.69 7.26 -24.16
CA VAL A 516 0.77 6.61 -25.48
C VAL A 516 -0.57 6.71 -26.22
N ARG A 517 -1.68 6.33 -25.58
CA ARG A 517 -3.02 6.37 -26.20
C ARG A 517 -3.44 7.77 -26.65
N HIS A 518 -2.97 8.81 -25.98
CA HIS A 518 -3.21 10.20 -26.36
C HIS A 518 -2.18 10.75 -27.37
N GLY A 519 -1.28 9.90 -27.89
CA GLY A 519 -0.28 10.27 -28.88
C GLY A 519 0.77 11.26 -28.37
N ALA A 520 0.93 11.39 -27.05
CA ALA A 520 1.87 12.33 -26.42
C ALA A 520 3.27 11.73 -26.23
N ALA A 521 3.39 10.40 -26.29
CA ALA A 521 4.66 9.70 -26.23
C ALA A 521 5.39 9.73 -27.58
N GLU A 522 6.67 10.06 -27.56
CA GLU A 522 7.55 9.96 -28.73
C GLU A 522 8.14 8.55 -28.87
N GLN A 523 8.42 7.89 -27.73
CA GLN A 523 9.02 6.57 -27.71
C GLN A 523 8.62 5.83 -26.41
N MET A 524 8.39 4.52 -26.53
CA MET A 524 8.30 3.58 -25.42
C MET A 524 9.66 2.89 -25.25
N VAL A 525 10.15 2.80 -24.02
CA VAL A 525 11.50 2.29 -23.74
C VAL A 525 11.46 1.38 -22.51
N PRO A 526 12.11 0.21 -22.54
CA PRO A 526 12.30 -0.63 -21.36
C PRO A 526 13.03 0.11 -20.23
N ILE A 527 12.64 -0.15 -18.97
CA ILE A 527 13.23 0.53 -17.80
C ILE A 527 14.77 0.42 -17.76
N ASP A 528 15.33 -0.69 -18.25
CA ASP A 528 16.76 -0.93 -18.23
C ASP A 528 17.54 -0.13 -19.29
N GLU A 529 16.86 0.29 -20.36
CA GLU A 529 17.41 1.10 -21.45
C GLU A 529 17.09 2.59 -21.32
N LEU A 530 16.12 2.94 -20.48
CA LEU A 530 15.60 4.30 -20.36
C LEU A 530 16.67 5.31 -19.92
N ALA A 531 17.60 4.91 -19.05
CA ALA A 531 18.73 5.75 -18.66
C ALA A 531 19.61 6.13 -19.87
N SER A 532 19.93 5.13 -20.70
CA SER A 532 20.74 5.32 -21.91
C SER A 532 20.04 6.24 -22.92
N GLU A 533 18.72 6.11 -23.07
CA GLU A 533 17.96 7.01 -23.96
C GLU A 533 17.90 8.45 -23.42
N ILE A 534 17.71 8.63 -22.11
CA ILE A 534 17.76 9.96 -21.47
C ILE A 534 19.13 10.59 -21.66
N LEU A 535 20.21 9.85 -21.37
CA LEU A 535 21.59 10.31 -21.55
C LEU A 535 21.86 10.69 -23.00
N LYS A 536 21.50 9.83 -23.95
CA LYS A 536 21.65 10.10 -25.39
C LYS A 536 20.94 11.40 -25.77
N ARG A 537 19.71 11.63 -25.33
CA ARG A 537 18.96 12.85 -25.65
C ARG A 537 19.59 14.10 -25.01
N ALA A 538 20.00 14.00 -23.75
CA ALA A 538 20.61 15.11 -23.01
C ALA A 538 22.02 15.49 -23.54
N TRP A 539 22.86 14.51 -23.89
CA TRP A 539 24.26 14.72 -24.30
C TRP A 539 24.48 14.95 -25.79
N LYS A 540 23.67 14.35 -26.68
CA LYS A 540 23.83 14.42 -28.16
C LYS A 540 23.82 15.85 -28.72
N GLN A 541 23.41 16.83 -27.91
CA GLN A 541 23.34 18.23 -28.32
C GLN A 541 24.41 19.12 -27.70
N ARG A 542 24.99 18.71 -26.57
CA ARG A 542 26.09 19.45 -25.95
C ARG A 542 27.37 19.31 -26.77
N ILE A 543 27.61 18.11 -27.32
CA ILE A 543 28.72 17.82 -28.24
C ILE A 543 28.61 18.64 -29.54
N ARG A 544 27.39 18.82 -30.08
CA ARG A 544 27.16 19.64 -31.29
C ARG A 544 27.45 21.13 -31.06
N ASN A 545 27.13 21.67 -29.89
CA ASN A 545 27.41 23.07 -29.56
C ASN A 545 28.89 23.35 -29.28
N THR A 546 29.65 22.37 -28.77
CA THR A 546 31.12 22.50 -28.60
C THR A 546 31.85 22.42 -29.94
N SER A 547 31.37 21.61 -30.88
CA SER A 547 31.93 21.51 -32.23
C SER A 547 31.63 22.74 -33.10
N SER A 548 30.51 23.44 -32.89
CA SER A 548 30.20 24.66 -33.63
C SER A 548 30.91 25.90 -33.10
N ASN A 549 31.28 25.93 -31.81
CA ASN A 549 32.04 27.06 -31.23
C ASN A 549 33.55 26.96 -31.48
N SER A 550 34.10 25.77 -31.69
CA SER A 550 35.52 25.58 -32.06
C SER A 550 35.80 25.97 -33.51
N SER A 551 34.82 25.85 -34.41
CA SER A 551 34.94 26.32 -35.80
C SER A 551 34.83 27.84 -35.98
N VAL A 552 34.38 28.58 -34.97
CA VAL A 552 34.26 30.06 -35.04
C VAL A 552 35.48 30.76 -34.44
N SER A 553 36.27 30.10 -33.59
CA SER A 553 37.51 30.66 -33.06
C SER A 553 38.71 30.58 -34.02
N GLU A 554 38.70 29.67 -35.00
CA GLU A 554 39.78 29.57 -36.02
C GLU A 554 39.57 30.47 -37.24
N ALA A 555 38.38 31.07 -37.41
CA ALA A 555 38.07 31.94 -38.55
C ALA A 555 38.28 33.44 -38.28
N SER A 556 38.65 33.84 -37.05
CA SER A 556 39.01 35.24 -36.70
C SER A 556 40.52 35.44 -36.51
N SER A 557 41.34 34.53 -37.02
CA SER A 557 42.80 34.70 -37.10
C SER A 557 43.34 34.11 -38.40
N LYS A 558 42.89 34.66 -39.53
CA LYS A 558 43.63 34.68 -40.79
C LYS A 558 43.37 35.96 -41.54
#